data_AF-A0A076HXR1-F1
#
_entry.id   AF-A0A076HXR1-F1
#
_cell.length_a   1.000
_cell.length_b   1.000
_cell.length_c   1.000
_cell.angle_alpha   90.00
_cell.angle_beta   90.00
_cell.angle_gamma   90.00
#
_symmetry.space_group_name_H-M   'P 1'
#
loop_
_entity.id
_entity.type
_entity.pdbx_description
1 polymer ?
#
loop_
_entity_poly.entity_id
_entity_poly.type
_entity_poly.pdbx_seq_one_letter_code
_entity_poly.pdbx_strand_id
1 'polypeptide(L)'
;MPVANLTLPRRPPTLSSKQATVQAARLGQAVLHLAAAYSQALNRWLGDPVLRLAGRPIITECYRSPERQNELYAQGRTRPGLIVTYKRGSESKHNLSPTPALDVAFLLADGSVSWSGLLLSKFARLMKAADARVVWGGDWAGFKDRPHFEVLLPAGPAGKGGDGRG
;
A
#
# COMPACT_ATOMS: atom_id res chain seq x y z
N MET A 1 -31.57 34.57 19.43
CA MET A 1 -31.16 34.19 18.06
C MET A 1 -30.18 33.04 18.16
N PRO A 2 -30.44 31.84 17.61
CA PRO A 2 -29.47 30.76 17.65
C PRO A 2 -28.41 31.02 16.57
N VAL A 3 -27.13 30.99 16.97
CA VAL A 3 -25.99 30.98 16.05
C VAL A 3 -25.98 29.64 15.31
N ALA A 4 -26.26 29.66 14.02
CA ALA A 4 -26.09 28.50 13.16
C ALA A 4 -24.60 28.14 13.13
N ASN A 5 -24.26 27.00 13.73
CA ASN A 5 -22.92 26.44 13.66
C ASN A 5 -22.73 25.89 12.24
N LEU A 6 -22.28 26.75 11.32
CA LEU A 6 -21.97 26.40 9.94
C LEU A 6 -20.75 25.48 9.91
N THR A 7 -20.95 24.18 10.15
CA THR A 7 -19.96 23.15 9.81
C THR A 7 -19.72 23.22 8.31
N LEU A 8 -18.52 23.67 7.93
CA LEU A 8 -18.07 23.68 6.54
C LEU A 8 -18.33 22.29 5.90
N PRO A 9 -18.81 22.23 4.65
CA PRO A 9 -19.01 20.95 3.98
C PRO A 9 -17.66 20.22 3.91
N ARG A 10 -17.62 19.00 4.44
CA ARG A 10 -16.44 18.12 4.35
C ARG A 10 -16.10 17.92 2.87
N ARG A 11 -14.97 18.46 2.44
CA ARG A 11 -14.47 18.28 1.07
C ARG A 11 -13.59 17.03 1.01
N PRO A 12 -13.64 16.25 -0.09
CA PRO A 12 -12.72 15.15 -0.28
C PRO A 12 -11.29 15.70 -0.42
N PRO A 13 -10.28 15.00 0.12
CA PRO A 13 -8.89 15.41 -0.04
C PRO A 13 -8.45 15.31 -1.50
N THR A 14 -7.75 16.34 -1.97
CA THR A 14 -7.20 16.41 -3.32
C THR A 14 -5.68 16.38 -3.29
N LEU A 15 -5.07 15.85 -4.34
CA LEU A 15 -3.62 15.91 -4.52
C LEU A 15 -3.23 17.23 -5.16
N SER A 16 -2.14 17.83 -4.70
CA SER A 16 -1.39 18.81 -5.50
C SER A 16 -0.79 18.15 -6.73
N SER A 17 -0.40 18.95 -7.74
CA SER A 17 0.27 18.44 -8.95
C SER A 17 1.52 17.63 -8.62
N LYS A 18 2.32 18.10 -7.64
CA LYS A 18 3.51 17.38 -7.17
C LYS A 18 3.15 16.03 -6.58
N GLN A 19 2.14 15.97 -5.73
CA GLN A 19 1.67 14.69 -5.16
C GLN A 19 1.14 13.77 -6.26
N ALA A 20 0.39 14.28 -7.24
CA ALA A 20 -0.11 13.49 -8.36
C ALA A 20 1.05 12.87 -9.19
N THR A 21 2.08 13.64 -9.50
CA THR A 21 3.30 13.14 -10.17
C THR A 21 4.00 12.04 -9.37
N VAL A 22 4.15 12.24 -8.05
CA VAL A 22 4.75 11.24 -7.15
C VAL A 22 3.92 9.94 -7.14
N GLN A 23 2.59 10.06 -7.08
CA GLN A 23 1.71 8.90 -7.11
C GLN A 23 1.80 8.13 -8.42
N ALA A 24 1.84 8.83 -9.57
CA ALA A 24 2.02 8.22 -10.87
C ALA A 24 3.37 7.50 -10.99
N ALA A 25 4.46 8.14 -10.54
CA ALA A 25 5.80 7.55 -10.55
C ALA A 25 5.87 6.27 -9.68
N ARG A 26 5.29 6.30 -8.47
CA ARG A 26 5.21 5.13 -7.59
C ARG A 26 4.41 4.00 -8.21
N LEU A 27 3.23 4.30 -8.75
CA LEU A 27 2.39 3.30 -9.40
C LEU A 27 3.09 2.68 -10.61
N GLY A 28 3.85 3.46 -11.38
CA GLY A 28 4.63 2.99 -12.52
C GLY A 28 5.78 2.03 -12.17
N GLN A 29 6.17 1.93 -10.89
CA GLN A 29 7.16 0.94 -10.43
C GLN A 29 6.54 -0.45 -10.20
N ALA A 30 5.22 -0.54 -10.03
CA ALA A 30 4.54 -1.79 -9.73
C ALA A 30 4.40 -2.68 -10.97
N VAL A 31 4.37 -4.00 -10.77
CA VAL A 31 3.97 -4.95 -11.82
C VAL A 31 2.57 -4.60 -12.35
N LEU A 32 2.36 -4.83 -13.65
CA LEU A 32 1.18 -4.36 -14.37
C LEU A 32 -0.16 -4.70 -13.69
N HIS A 33 -0.30 -5.94 -13.19
CA HIS A 33 -1.55 -6.39 -12.59
C HIS A 33 -1.81 -5.75 -11.21
N LEU A 34 -0.77 -5.52 -10.40
CA LEU A 34 -0.91 -4.79 -9.15
C LEU A 34 -1.25 -3.30 -9.41
N ALA A 35 -0.62 -2.69 -10.42
CA ALA A 35 -0.93 -1.33 -10.82
C ALA A 35 -2.38 -1.18 -11.33
N ALA A 36 -2.85 -2.16 -12.12
CA ALA A 36 -4.23 -2.23 -12.59
C ALA A 36 -5.22 -2.41 -11.44
N ALA A 37 -4.93 -3.32 -10.50
CA ALA A 37 -5.77 -3.55 -9.32
C ALA A 37 -5.90 -2.27 -8.46
N TYR A 38 -4.77 -1.59 -8.22
CA TYR A 38 -4.76 -0.31 -7.50
C TYR A 38 -5.59 0.76 -8.21
N SER A 39 -5.44 0.90 -9.53
CA SER A 39 -6.19 1.89 -10.31
C SER A 39 -7.70 1.62 -10.28
N GLN A 40 -8.12 0.37 -10.42
CA GLN A 40 -9.53 -0.02 -10.33
C GLN A 40 -10.10 0.20 -8.92
N ALA A 41 -9.35 -0.18 -7.88
CA ALA A 41 -9.75 0.03 -6.49
C ALA A 41 -9.85 1.53 -6.14
N LEU A 42 -8.89 2.33 -6.61
CA LEU A 42 -8.89 3.78 -6.44
C LEU A 42 -10.09 4.42 -7.13
N ASN A 43 -10.41 4.03 -8.36
CA ASN A 43 -11.58 4.55 -9.08
C ASN A 43 -12.89 4.21 -8.36
N ARG A 44 -13.03 2.96 -7.87
CA ARG A 44 -14.19 2.58 -7.04
C ARG A 44 -14.28 3.39 -5.75
N TRP A 45 -13.15 3.59 -5.06
CA TRP A 45 -13.11 4.38 -3.83
C TRP A 45 -13.49 5.84 -4.06
N LEU A 46 -12.94 6.47 -5.10
CA LEU A 46 -13.21 7.88 -5.42
C LEU A 46 -14.61 8.11 -6.00
N GLY A 47 -15.20 7.09 -6.64
CA GLY A 47 -16.57 7.10 -7.14
C GLY A 47 -17.63 6.95 -6.03
N ASP A 48 -17.28 6.38 -4.89
CA ASP A 48 -18.19 6.25 -3.75
C ASP A 48 -18.27 7.58 -2.96
N PRO A 49 -19.47 8.17 -2.82
CA PRO A 49 -19.65 9.49 -2.21
C PRO A 49 -19.29 9.54 -0.72
N VAL A 50 -19.33 8.41 -0.01
CA VAL A 50 -19.00 8.30 1.41
C VAL A 50 -17.51 8.03 1.58
N LEU A 51 -16.95 7.08 0.84
CA LEU A 51 -15.55 6.69 0.98
C LEU A 51 -14.60 7.83 0.59
N ARG A 52 -14.89 8.57 -0.47
CA ARG A 52 -14.05 9.70 -0.91
C ARG A 52 -13.95 10.82 0.12
N LEU A 53 -14.94 10.95 1.02
CA LEU A 53 -14.92 11.92 2.12
C LEU A 53 -14.14 11.43 3.34
N ALA A 54 -13.97 10.11 3.49
CA ALA A 54 -13.21 9.52 4.58
C ALA A 54 -11.69 9.65 4.40
N GLY A 55 -11.24 9.84 3.15
CA GLY A 55 -9.83 9.97 2.80
C GLY A 55 -9.57 9.56 1.36
N ARG A 56 -8.38 9.86 0.84
CA ARG A 56 -7.93 9.41 -0.49
C ARG A 56 -6.79 8.40 -0.32
N PRO A 57 -6.92 7.17 -0.85
CA PRO A 57 -5.81 6.22 -0.92
C PRO A 57 -4.61 6.85 -1.64
N ILE A 58 -3.43 6.72 -1.05
CA ILE A 58 -2.16 7.13 -1.62
C ILE A 58 -1.14 6.02 -1.41
N ILE A 59 -0.27 5.81 -2.40
CA ILE A 59 0.89 4.92 -2.31
C ILE A 59 1.95 5.66 -1.52
N THR A 60 2.37 5.13 -0.37
CA THR A 60 3.48 5.67 0.44
C THR A 60 4.82 5.13 -0.01
N GLU A 61 4.86 3.87 -0.43
CA GLU A 61 6.08 3.20 -0.90
C GLU A 61 5.74 2.13 -1.95
N CYS A 62 6.63 1.91 -2.90
CA CYS A 62 6.48 0.91 -3.96
C CYS A 62 7.81 0.17 -4.10
N TYR A 63 8.63 0.42 -5.13
CA TYR A 63 9.99 -0.11 -5.11
C TYR A 63 10.77 0.45 -3.92
N ARG A 64 11.46 -0.43 -3.20
CA ARG A 64 12.34 -0.13 -2.07
C ARG A 64 13.67 -0.81 -2.33
N SER A 65 14.79 -0.09 -2.23
CA SER A 65 16.09 -0.74 -2.39
C SER A 65 16.40 -1.71 -1.24
N PRO A 66 17.28 -2.71 -1.44
CA PRO A 66 17.74 -3.59 -0.36
C PRO A 66 18.35 -2.81 0.82
N GLU A 67 19.07 -1.72 0.56
CA GLU A 67 19.68 -0.85 1.58
C GLU A 67 18.59 -0.19 2.42
N ARG A 68 17.58 0.39 1.76
CA ARG A 68 16.43 0.98 2.45
C ARG A 68 15.67 -0.06 3.27
N GLN A 69 15.53 -1.28 2.76
CA GLN A 69 14.91 -2.38 3.50
C GLN A 69 15.74 -2.78 4.74
N ASN A 70 17.07 -2.77 4.65
CA ASN A 70 17.94 -3.00 5.79
C ASN A 70 17.84 -1.89 6.85
N GLU A 71 17.67 -0.63 6.44
CA GLU A 71 17.40 0.46 7.38
C GLU A 71 16.09 0.24 8.16
N LEU A 72 15.01 -0.18 7.46
CA LEU A 72 13.73 -0.51 8.10
C LEU A 72 13.85 -1.73 9.01
N TYR A 73 14.63 -2.73 8.62
CA TYR A 73 14.90 -3.91 9.44
C TYR A 73 15.66 -3.54 10.73
N ALA A 74 16.58 -2.57 10.69
CA ALA A 74 17.30 -2.09 11.86
C ALA A 74 16.40 -1.38 12.89
N GLN A 75 15.27 -0.81 12.47
CA GLN A 75 14.35 -0.11 13.35
C GLN A 75 13.70 -1.04 14.39
N GLY A 76 13.73 -0.63 15.65
CA GLY A 76 13.29 -1.44 16.80
C GLY A 76 14.23 -2.59 17.16
N ARG A 77 15.41 -2.66 16.52
CA ARG A 77 16.45 -3.65 16.79
C ARG A 77 17.77 -2.98 17.17
N THR A 78 18.42 -2.34 16.20
CA THR A 78 19.69 -1.61 16.36
C THR A 78 19.52 -0.09 16.24
N ARG A 79 18.32 0.37 15.87
CA ARG A 79 17.92 1.79 15.87
C ARG A 79 16.59 1.95 16.63
N PRO A 80 16.34 3.07 17.30
CA PRO A 80 15.06 3.33 17.97
C PRO A 80 13.87 3.28 17.00
N GLY A 81 12.69 2.93 17.52
CA GLY A 81 11.42 2.91 16.78
C GLY A 81 10.70 1.56 16.88
N LEU A 82 9.51 1.47 16.27
CA LEU A 82 8.76 0.20 16.21
C LEU A 82 9.35 -0.72 15.13
N ILE A 83 9.25 -2.04 15.34
CA ILE A 83 9.55 -3.01 14.30
C ILE A 83 8.48 -2.87 13.20
N VAL A 84 8.91 -2.51 11.99
CA VAL A 84 8.03 -2.31 10.82
C VAL A 84 8.20 -3.42 9.77
N THR A 85 9.21 -4.28 9.92
CA THR A 85 9.45 -5.40 9.03
C THR A 85 10.26 -6.51 9.71
N TYR A 86 10.09 -7.74 9.22
CA TYR A 86 10.91 -8.90 9.57
C TYR A 86 11.78 -9.37 8.39
N LYS A 87 11.69 -8.71 7.24
CA LYS A 87 12.45 -9.03 6.03
C LYS A 87 13.68 -8.15 5.93
N ARG A 88 14.85 -8.76 5.71
CA ARG A 88 16.09 -8.06 5.37
C ARG A 88 16.07 -7.60 3.92
N GLY A 89 17.07 -6.82 3.53
CA GLY A 89 17.31 -6.49 2.12
C GLY A 89 17.36 -7.76 1.26
N SER A 90 16.74 -7.67 0.09
CA SER A 90 16.56 -8.77 -0.88
C SER A 90 15.55 -9.85 -0.48
N GLU A 91 15.01 -9.83 0.74
CA GLU A 91 13.95 -10.77 1.18
C GLU A 91 12.53 -10.20 1.02
N SER A 92 12.42 -8.89 0.72
CA SER A 92 11.15 -8.19 0.57
C SER A 92 10.73 -8.11 -0.90
N LYS A 93 9.44 -8.29 -1.18
CA LYS A 93 8.87 -8.10 -2.52
C LYS A 93 9.07 -6.66 -3.04
N HIS A 94 9.20 -5.68 -2.15
CA HIS A 94 9.53 -4.32 -2.55
C HIS A 94 10.92 -4.19 -3.22
N ASN A 95 11.81 -5.16 -3.02
CA ASN A 95 13.17 -5.15 -3.60
C ASN A 95 13.24 -5.67 -5.04
N LEU A 96 12.13 -6.15 -5.60
CA LEU A 96 12.07 -6.60 -6.99
C LEU A 96 11.67 -5.45 -7.92
N SER A 97 12.16 -5.47 -9.16
CA SER A 97 11.80 -4.49 -10.20
C SER A 97 11.39 -5.19 -11.49
N PRO A 98 10.18 -4.92 -12.05
CA PRO A 98 9.09 -4.16 -11.46
C PRO A 98 8.57 -4.81 -10.16
N THR A 99 8.13 -3.99 -9.20
CA THR A 99 7.81 -4.49 -7.86
C THR A 99 6.42 -5.13 -7.77
N PRO A 100 6.29 -6.34 -7.19
CA PRO A 100 4.99 -6.94 -6.90
C PRO A 100 4.40 -6.49 -5.55
N ALA A 101 4.85 -5.37 -4.98
CA ALA A 101 4.34 -4.84 -3.71
C ALA A 101 4.19 -3.31 -3.72
N LEU A 102 3.24 -2.81 -2.92
CA LEU A 102 3.06 -1.40 -2.63
C LEU A 102 2.47 -1.22 -1.23
N ASP A 103 2.83 -0.10 -0.59
CA ASP A 103 2.28 0.33 0.69
C ASP A 103 1.30 1.48 0.49
N VAL A 104 0.16 1.42 1.18
CA VAL A 104 -0.91 2.41 1.08
C VAL A 104 -1.15 3.11 2.42
N ALA A 105 -1.49 4.39 2.34
CA ALA A 105 -2.08 5.19 3.41
C ALA A 105 -3.23 6.04 2.86
N PHE A 106 -3.83 6.87 3.71
CA PHE A 106 -4.91 7.78 3.32
C PHE A 106 -4.50 9.23 3.57
N LEU A 107 -4.54 10.06 2.52
CA LEU A 107 -4.54 11.51 2.68
C LEU A 107 -5.91 11.93 3.22
N LEU A 108 -5.93 12.71 4.29
CA LEU A 108 -7.13 13.26 4.90
C LEU A 108 -7.39 14.71 4.46
N ALA A 109 -8.60 15.20 4.70
CA ALA A 109 -9.04 16.54 4.26
C ALA A 109 -8.23 17.69 4.86
N ASP A 110 -7.61 17.47 6.03
CA ASP A 110 -6.70 18.43 6.69
C ASP A 110 -5.25 18.35 6.15
N GLY A 111 -4.99 17.49 5.17
CA GLY A 111 -3.66 17.27 4.59
C GLY A 111 -2.80 16.25 5.34
N SER A 112 -3.27 15.72 6.48
CA SER A 112 -2.55 14.68 7.23
C SER A 112 -2.63 13.32 6.53
N VAL A 113 -1.70 12.43 6.87
CA VAL A 113 -1.66 11.04 6.37
C VAL A 113 -2.06 10.09 7.49
N SER A 114 -2.99 9.19 7.19
CA SER A 114 -3.53 8.20 8.12
C SER A 114 -3.27 6.77 7.65
N TRP A 115 -2.80 5.92 8.56
CA TRP A 115 -2.69 4.48 8.39
C TRP A 115 -3.82 3.74 9.13
N SER A 116 -5.03 4.32 9.13
CA SER A 116 -6.21 3.72 9.78
C SER A 116 -6.46 2.29 9.28
N GLY A 117 -6.43 1.32 10.20
CA GLY A 117 -6.70 -0.08 9.89
C GLY A 117 -8.09 -0.31 9.31
N LEU A 118 -9.09 0.50 9.70
CA LEU A 118 -10.44 0.46 9.13
C LEU A 118 -10.44 0.87 7.65
N LEU A 119 -9.79 1.98 7.31
CA LEU A 119 -9.73 2.45 5.93
C LEU A 119 -8.93 1.49 5.04
N LEU A 120 -7.80 1.00 5.55
CA LEU A 120 -6.98 -0.01 4.87
C LEU A 120 -7.75 -1.30 4.63
N SER A 121 -8.51 -1.81 5.61
CA SER A 121 -9.37 -2.98 5.43
C SER A 121 -10.47 -2.75 4.38
N LYS A 122 -11.10 -1.56 4.38
CA LYS A 122 -12.10 -1.21 3.36
C LYS A 122 -11.49 -1.20 1.95
N PHE A 123 -10.33 -0.57 1.78
CA PHE A 123 -9.64 -0.50 0.51
C PHE A 123 -9.08 -1.86 0.06
N ALA A 124 -8.63 -2.69 1.01
CA ALA A 124 -8.17 -4.04 0.72
C ALA A 124 -9.25 -4.92 0.10
N ARG A 125 -10.52 -4.76 0.50
CA ARG A 125 -11.64 -5.44 -0.17
C ARG A 125 -11.79 -5.02 -1.63
N LEU A 126 -11.60 -3.73 -1.94
CA LEU A 126 -11.65 -3.24 -3.32
C LEU A 126 -10.45 -3.73 -4.16
N MET A 127 -9.26 -3.76 -3.57
CA MET A 127 -8.05 -4.32 -4.20
C MET A 127 -8.24 -5.79 -4.55
N LYS A 128 -8.70 -6.62 -3.60
CA LYS A 128 -8.97 -8.05 -3.82
C LYS A 128 -10.12 -8.31 -4.79
N ALA A 129 -11.11 -7.42 -4.84
CA ALA A 129 -12.18 -7.49 -5.83
C ALA A 129 -11.72 -7.10 -7.24
N ALA A 130 -10.67 -6.28 -7.36
CA ALA A 130 -10.08 -5.91 -8.64
C ALA A 130 -9.15 -7.01 -9.20
N ASP A 131 -8.45 -7.74 -8.33
CA ASP A 131 -7.64 -8.89 -8.72
C ASP A 131 -7.52 -9.88 -7.54
N ALA A 132 -7.98 -11.12 -7.76
CA ALA A 132 -7.97 -12.17 -6.74
C ALA A 132 -6.56 -12.63 -6.31
N ARG A 133 -5.51 -12.25 -7.07
CA ARG A 133 -4.11 -12.53 -6.72
C ARG A 133 -3.55 -11.56 -5.69
N VAL A 134 -4.27 -10.47 -5.38
CA VAL A 134 -3.84 -9.50 -4.37
C VAL A 134 -3.92 -10.12 -2.98
N VAL A 135 -2.80 -10.09 -2.28
CA VAL A 135 -2.67 -10.41 -0.86
C VAL A 135 -2.48 -9.11 -0.10
N TRP A 136 -3.17 -8.99 1.04
CA TRP A 136 -3.07 -7.84 1.93
C TRP A 136 -2.37 -8.23 3.22
N GLY A 137 -1.39 -7.45 3.66
CA GLY A 137 -0.63 -7.75 4.88
C GLY A 137 -1.46 -7.70 6.18
N GLY A 138 -2.64 -7.08 6.14
CA GLY A 138 -3.63 -7.16 7.21
C GLY A 138 -4.29 -8.54 7.37
N ASP A 139 -4.20 -9.42 6.37
CA ASP A 139 -4.75 -10.78 6.43
C ASP A 139 -3.75 -11.81 7.00
N TRP A 140 -2.44 -11.52 7.04
CA TRP A 140 -1.40 -12.46 7.49
C TRP A 140 -1.61 -13.01 8.91
N ALA A 141 -1.47 -14.31 9.16
CA ALA A 141 -1.75 -14.89 10.49
C ALA A 141 -0.86 -14.32 11.62
N GLY A 142 0.38 -13.95 11.30
CA GLY A 142 1.35 -13.38 12.24
C GLY A 142 1.33 -11.85 12.25
N PHE A 143 2.53 -11.25 12.11
CA PHE A 143 2.70 -9.80 12.05
C PHE A 143 1.79 -9.17 10.99
N LYS A 144 0.97 -8.21 11.40
CA LYS A 144 -0.01 -7.54 10.54
C LYS A 144 0.57 -6.27 9.95
N ASP A 145 1.00 -6.35 8.69
CA ASP A 145 1.46 -5.19 7.93
C ASP A 145 0.30 -4.58 7.13
N ARG A 146 -0.56 -3.82 7.82
CA ARG A 146 -1.80 -3.29 7.24
C ARG A 146 -1.60 -2.34 6.04
N PRO A 147 -0.53 -1.54 5.94
CA PRO A 147 -0.26 -0.74 4.75
C PRO A 147 0.04 -1.59 3.50
N HIS A 148 0.59 -2.80 3.69
CA HIS A 148 1.20 -3.60 2.63
C HIS A 148 0.19 -4.35 1.76
N PHE A 149 0.37 -4.22 0.45
CA PHE A 149 -0.30 -5.00 -0.58
C PHE A 149 0.74 -5.65 -1.48
N GLU A 150 0.51 -6.91 -1.82
CA GLU A 150 1.35 -7.62 -2.77
C GLU A 150 0.54 -8.53 -3.66
N VAL A 151 1.15 -8.96 -4.75
CA VAL A 151 0.63 -10.00 -5.63
C VAL A 151 1.55 -11.20 -5.57
N LEU A 152 0.97 -12.39 -5.66
CA LEU A 152 1.74 -13.60 -5.89
C LEU A 152 2.13 -13.60 -7.37
N LEU A 153 3.44 -13.55 -7.64
CA LEU A 153 3.92 -13.80 -8.99
C LEU A 153 3.61 -15.27 -9.31
N PRO A 154 3.11 -15.59 -10.53
CA PRO A 154 3.02 -16.97 -10.95
C PRO A 154 4.41 -17.60 -10.78
N ALA A 155 4.46 -18.83 -10.26
CA ALA A 155 5.69 -19.59 -10.32
C ALA A 155 6.17 -19.56 -11.77
N GLY A 156 7.41 -19.12 -12.00
CA GLY A 156 8.04 -19.29 -13.30
C GLY A 156 7.97 -20.77 -13.70
N PRO A 157 8.15 -21.11 -14.99
CA PRO A 157 8.28 -22.51 -15.37
C PRO A 157 9.31 -23.15 -14.44
N ALA A 158 8.91 -24.23 -13.76
CA ALA A 158 9.77 -24.96 -12.85
C ALA A 158 11.00 -25.41 -13.64
N GLY A 159 12.09 -24.64 -13.53
CA GLY A 159 13.40 -25.13 -13.90
C GLY A 159 13.63 -26.36 -13.03
N LYS A 160 13.80 -27.52 -13.67
CA LYS A 160 14.25 -28.73 -13.00
C LYS A 160 15.54 -28.40 -12.26
N GLY A 161 15.44 -28.14 -10.96
CA GLY A 161 16.56 -27.91 -10.04
C GLY A 161 16.55 -29.04 -9.03
N GLY A 162 17.64 -29.81 -9.05
CA GLY A 162 17.79 -31.12 -8.43
C GLY A 162 17.27 -31.26 -7.00
N ASP A 163 16.72 -32.44 -6.78
CA ASP A 163 16.64 -33.18 -5.53
C ASP A 163 18.01 -33.31 -4.84
N GLY A 164 18.46 -32.25 -4.19
CA GLY A 164 19.62 -32.28 -3.30
C GLY A 164 19.24 -32.67 -1.87
N ARG A 165 18.87 -33.93 -1.65
CA ARG A 165 19.07 -34.56 -0.33
C ARG A 165 20.54 -35.00 -0.27
N GLY A 166 21.30 -34.39 0.63
CA GLY A 166 22.69 -34.72 0.94
C GLY A 166 23.18 -33.82 2.06
#